data_AF-A0A4Q1SV78-F1
#
_entry.id   AF-A0A4Q1SV78-F1
#
_cell.length_a   1.000
_cell.length_b   1.000
_cell.length_c   1.000
_cell.angle_alpha   90.00
_cell.angle_beta   90.00
_cell.angle_gamma   90.00
#
_symmetry.space_group_name_H-M   'P 1'
#
loop_
_entity.id
_entity.type
_entity.pdbx_description
1 polymer ?
#
loop_
_entity_poly.entity_id
_entity_poly.type
_entity_poly.pdbx_seq_one_letter_code
_entity_poly.pdbx_strand_id
1 'polypeptide(L)'
;MNHKCEICGADHAEPYRSFELESWEIPFNEKKDVHYICFPCFDQLTEKKLQTNEVKERMRYNRENLDKLIEEGLVCPRCKEMILEENHKCYFES
;
A
#
# COMPACT_ATOMS: atom_id res chain seq x y z
N MET A 1 -3.20 -25.51 15.62
CA MET A 1 -2.34 -24.83 16.61
C MET A 1 -2.36 -23.36 16.25
N ASN A 2 -2.84 -22.48 17.13
CA ASN A 2 -2.72 -21.04 16.90
C ASN A 2 -1.34 -20.61 17.39
N HIS A 3 -0.54 -20.08 16.48
CA HIS A 3 0.76 -19.51 16.82
C HIS A 3 0.58 -18.03 17.16
N LYS A 4 1.40 -17.54 18.09
CA LYS A 4 1.43 -16.14 18.50
C LYS A 4 2.34 -15.35 17.58
N CYS A 5 1.93 -14.13 17.26
CA CYS A 5 2.75 -13.24 16.47
C CYS A 5 4.03 -12.85 17.24
N GLU A 6 5.18 -12.98 16.60
CA GLU A 6 6.49 -12.61 17.17
C GLU A 6 6.66 -11.10 17.37
N ILE A 7 5.74 -10.28 16.82
CA ILE A 7 5.78 -8.81 16.90
C ILE A 7 4.79 -8.27 17.93
N CYS A 8 3.51 -8.64 17.83
CA CYS A 8 2.45 -8.09 18.68
C CYS A 8 1.88 -9.07 19.71
N GLY A 9 2.26 -10.37 19.65
CA GLY A 9 1.78 -11.40 20.57
C GLY A 9 0.34 -11.86 20.36
N ALA A 10 -0.37 -11.34 19.35
CA ALA A 10 -1.73 -11.77 19.02
C ALA A 10 -1.76 -13.24 18.61
N ASP A 11 -2.80 -13.95 19.04
CA ASP A 11 -3.18 -15.23 18.46
C ASP A 11 -3.66 -14.96 17.01
N HIS A 12 -3.38 -15.86 16.05
CA HIS A 12 -3.56 -15.68 14.58
C HIS A 12 -2.34 -15.17 13.81
N ALA A 13 -1.16 -15.74 14.09
CA ALA A 13 0.02 -15.51 13.27
C ALA A 13 0.19 -16.59 12.19
N GLU A 14 0.47 -16.13 10.97
CA GLU A 14 0.77 -16.99 9.82
C GLU A 14 2.29 -17.24 9.73
N PRO A 15 2.72 -18.42 9.24
CA PRO A 15 4.13 -18.72 9.07
C PRO A 15 4.69 -18.04 7.81
N TYR A 16 5.75 -17.26 7.98
CA TYR A 16 6.55 -16.67 6.92
C TYR A 16 7.97 -17.23 6.98
N ARG A 17 8.53 -17.66 5.86
CA ARG A 17 9.92 -18.13 5.83
C ARG A 17 10.88 -16.95 5.87
N SER A 18 12.05 -17.16 6.46
CA SER A 18 13.04 -16.10 6.62
C SER A 18 13.49 -15.50 5.29
N PHE A 19 13.63 -16.32 4.24
CA PHE A 19 13.95 -15.79 2.90
C PHE A 19 12.85 -14.89 2.33
N GLU A 20 11.57 -15.13 2.67
CA GLU A 20 10.44 -14.31 2.21
C GLU A 20 10.53 -12.94 2.88
N LEU A 21 10.81 -12.91 4.19
CA LEU A 21 10.98 -11.67 4.95
C LEU A 21 12.24 -10.90 4.54
N GLU A 22 13.34 -11.60 4.26
CA GLU A 22 14.58 -11.03 3.71
C GLU A 22 14.36 -10.42 2.31
N SER A 23 13.53 -11.04 1.48
CA SER A 23 13.16 -10.48 0.16
C SER A 23 12.42 -9.15 0.29
N TRP A 24 11.72 -8.95 1.40
CA TRP A 24 11.13 -7.68 1.80
C TRP A 24 12.08 -6.81 2.64
N GLU A 25 13.38 -7.13 2.73
CA GLU A 25 14.41 -6.57 3.64
C GLU A 25 13.89 -6.25 5.06
N ILE A 26 13.06 -7.14 5.60
CA ILE A 26 12.55 -7.03 6.97
C ILE A 26 13.58 -7.69 7.91
N PRO A 27 14.26 -6.93 8.78
CA PRO A 27 15.29 -7.49 9.65
C PRO A 27 14.69 -8.28 10.81
N PHE A 28 15.09 -9.53 10.95
CA PHE A 28 14.87 -10.34 12.15
C PHE A 28 16.21 -10.70 12.79
N ASN A 29 16.31 -10.55 14.12
CA ASN A 29 17.55 -10.78 14.87
C ASN A 29 17.87 -12.26 15.08
N GLU A 30 16.89 -13.15 14.90
CA GLU A 30 17.04 -14.59 15.12
C GLU A 30 17.04 -15.33 13.78
N LYS A 31 18.07 -16.14 13.54
CA LYS A 31 18.10 -17.07 12.40
C LYS A 31 17.17 -18.24 12.68
N LYS A 32 15.89 -18.08 12.35
CA LYS A 32 14.90 -19.15 12.26
C LYS A 32 14.67 -19.51 10.79
N ASP A 33 14.07 -20.66 10.51
CA ASP A 33 13.60 -20.99 9.16
C ASP A 33 12.23 -20.34 8.87
N VAL A 34 11.43 -20.17 9.91
CA VAL A 34 10.05 -19.67 9.87
C VAL A 34 9.82 -18.70 11.03
N HIS A 35 9.17 -17.59 10.75
CA HIS A 35 8.67 -16.61 11.69
C HIS A 35 7.14 -16.54 11.64
N TYR A 36 6.50 -16.46 12.80
CA TYR A 36 5.05 -16.33 12.90
C TYR A 36 4.66 -14.85 13.02
N ILE A 37 4.03 -14.31 11.99
CA ILE A 37 3.67 -12.88 11.92
C ILE A 37 2.18 -12.78 11.54
N CYS A 38 1.41 -11.94 12.24
CA CYS A 38 0.04 -11.67 11.84
C CYS A 38 0.01 -10.70 10.66
N PHE A 39 -1.02 -10.81 9.82
CA PHE A 39 -1.16 -9.97 8.63
C PHE A 39 -1.02 -8.46 8.90
N PRO A 40 -1.63 -7.88 9.97
CA PRO A 40 -1.46 -6.45 10.27
C PRO A 40 -0.01 -6.05 10.56
N CYS A 41 0.77 -6.90 11.24
CA CYS A 41 2.17 -6.60 11.52
C CYS A 41 3.04 -6.75 10.27
N PHE A 42 2.76 -7.74 9.42
CA PHE A 42 3.42 -7.88 8.13
C PHE A 42 3.16 -6.65 7.25
N ASP A 43 1.90 -6.24 7.12
CA ASP A 43 1.49 -5.09 6.30
C ASP A 43 2.19 -3.80 6.74
N GLN A 44 2.24 -3.52 8.05
CA GLN A 44 2.97 -2.35 8.58
C GLN A 44 4.48 -2.38 8.28
N LEU A 45 5.11 -3.55 8.33
CA LEU A 45 6.53 -3.70 8.01
C LEU A 45 6.79 -3.44 6.52
N THR A 46 5.88 -3.88 5.64
CA THR A 46 5.99 -3.66 4.20
C THR A 46 5.56 -2.26 3.77
N GLU A 47 4.54 -1.66 4.37
CA GLU A 47 4.08 -0.30 4.07
C GLU A 47 5.14 0.74 4.41
N LYS A 48 5.87 0.58 5.52
CA LYS A 48 6.98 1.49 5.88
C LYS A 48 8.03 1.59 4.78
N LYS A 49 8.24 0.52 4.01
CA LYS A 49 9.12 0.54 2.83
C LYS A 49 8.50 1.17 1.60
N LEU A 50 7.19 1.00 1.40
CA LEU A 50 6.47 1.67 0.33
C LEU A 50 6.37 3.20 0.57
N GLN A 51 6.67 3.68 1.77
CA GLN A 51 6.77 5.10 2.10
C GLN A 51 8.16 5.73 1.88
N THR A 52 8.98 5.18 0.97
CA THR A 52 10.21 5.85 0.54
C THR A 52 9.91 7.25 -0.01
N ASN A 53 10.86 8.18 0.17
CA ASN A 53 10.72 9.56 -0.33
C ASN A 53 10.38 9.59 -1.83
N GLU A 54 10.92 8.65 -2.61
CA GLU A 54 10.63 8.50 -4.03
C GLU A 54 9.15 8.17 -4.32
N VAL A 55 8.52 7.29 -3.53
CA VAL A 55 7.08 7.00 -3.67
C VAL A 55 6.26 8.22 -3.26
N LYS A 56 6.64 8.92 -2.19
CA LYS A 56 5.97 10.16 -1.76
C LYS A 56 6.07 11.26 -2.81
N GLU A 57 7.24 11.43 -3.42
CA GLU A 57 7.44 12.41 -4.50
C GLU A 57 6.66 12.04 -5.76
N ARG A 58 6.63 10.76 -6.14
CA ARG A 58 5.81 10.29 -7.26
C ARG A 58 4.32 10.46 -7.00
N MET A 59 3.84 10.20 -5.78
CA MET A 59 2.46 10.47 -5.37
C MET A 59 2.13 11.96 -5.44
N ARG A 60 3.05 12.83 -4.98
CA ARG A 60 2.91 14.30 -5.11
C ARG A 60 2.83 14.72 -6.58
N TYR A 61 3.76 14.26 -7.41
CA TYR A 61 3.78 14.57 -8.84
C TYR A 61 2.50 14.11 -9.55
N ASN A 62 2.03 12.88 -9.27
CA ASN A 62 0.80 12.36 -9.84
C ASN A 62 -0.41 13.20 -9.43
N ARG A 63 -0.45 13.69 -8.19
CA ARG A 63 -1.54 14.55 -7.70
C ARG A 63 -1.52 15.92 -8.35
N GLU A 64 -0.36 16.58 -8.42
CA GLU A 64 -0.20 17.86 -9.11
C GLU A 64 -0.58 17.74 -10.60
N ASN A 65 -0.22 16.64 -11.25
CA ASN A 65 -0.59 16.39 -12.64
C ASN A 65 -2.09 16.14 -12.79
N LEU A 66 -2.71 15.38 -11.88
CA LEU A 66 -4.16 15.16 -11.85
C LEU A 66 -4.91 16.48 -11.67
N ASP A 67 -4.45 17.35 -10.77
CA ASP A 67 -5.07 18.65 -10.52
C ASP A 67 -4.99 19.56 -11.77
N LYS A 68 -3.85 19.56 -12.48
CA LYS A 68 -3.73 20.25 -13.78
C LYS A 68 -4.73 19.72 -14.81
N LEU A 69 -4.85 18.40 -14.95
CA LEU A 69 -5.80 17.79 -15.90
C LEU A 69 -7.26 18.09 -15.54
N ILE A 70 -7.56 18.28 -14.25
CA ILE A 70 -8.88 18.74 -13.80
C ILE A 70 -9.11 20.20 -14.20
N GLU A 71 -8.12 21.07 -14.01
CA GLU A 71 -8.19 22.49 -14.42
C GLU A 71 -8.34 22.65 -15.94
N GLU A 72 -7.68 21.79 -16.71
CA GLU A 72 -7.78 21.72 -18.17
C GLU A 72 -9.11 21.12 -18.66
N GLY A 73 -9.96 20.64 -17.75
CA GLY A 73 -11.27 20.04 -18.08
C GLY A 73 -11.17 18.65 -18.70
N LEU A 74 -10.00 17.99 -18.60
CA LEU A 74 -9.74 16.66 -19.13
C LEU A 74 -10.06 15.55 -18.13
N VAL A 75 -10.22 15.87 -16.85
CA VAL A 75 -10.57 14.92 -15.79
C VAL A 75 -11.72 15.46 -14.96
N CYS A 76 -12.68 14.59 -14.64
CA CYS A 76 -13.78 14.95 -13.77
C CYS A 76 -13.29 15.22 -12.33
N PRO A 77 -13.59 16.39 -11.74
CA PRO A 77 -13.13 16.73 -10.39
C PRO A 77 -13.71 15.82 -9.30
N ARG A 78 -14.86 15.17 -9.57
CA ARG A 78 -15.56 14.29 -8.63
C ARG A 78 -15.09 12.84 -8.69
N CYS A 79 -15.21 12.18 -9.83
CA CYS A 79 -14.84 10.76 -9.96
C CYS A 79 -13.36 10.53 -10.34
N LYS A 80 -12.62 11.60 -10.70
CA LYS A 80 -11.22 11.54 -11.14
C LYS A 80 -10.97 10.70 -12.40
N GLU A 81 -12.01 10.43 -13.18
CA GLU A 81 -11.91 9.76 -14.48
C GLU A 81 -11.63 10.75 -15.61
N MET A 82 -10.88 10.29 -16.63
CA MET A 82 -10.63 11.03 -17.86
C MET A 82 -11.92 11.28 -18.63
N ILE A 83 -12.09 12.50 -19.12
CA ILE A 83 -13.20 12.93 -19.98
C ILE A 83 -12.73 12.70 -21.42
N LEU A 84 -13.07 11.53 -21.98
CA LEU A 84 -12.67 11.14 -23.33
C LEU A 84 -13.67 11.59 -24.41
N GLU A 85 -14.91 11.90 -24.03
CA GLU A 85 -16.00 12.34 -24.91
C GLU A 85 -16.84 13.43 -24.24
N GLU A 86 -17.49 14.31 -25.02
CA GLU A 86 -18.21 15.51 -24.56
C GLU A 86 -19.31 15.25 -23.51
N ASN A 87 -19.77 14.00 -23.34
CA ASN A 87 -20.82 13.62 -22.39
C ASN A 87 -20.30 12.74 -21.25
N HIS A 88 -19.33 13.23 -20.46
CA HIS A 88 -18.96 12.57 -19.20
C HIS A 88 -20.18 12.49 -18.26
N LYS A 89 -20.59 11.28 -17.88
CA LYS A 89 -21.58 11.04 -16.82
C LYS A 89 -20.87 10.62 -15.54
N CYS A 90 -20.93 11.47 -14.51
CA CYS A 90 -20.34 11.17 -13.22
C CYS A 90 -21.30 10.30 -12.40
N TYR A 91 -20.96 9.03 -12.18
CA TYR A 91 -21.80 8.09 -11.40
C TYR A 91 -21.72 8.26 -9.88
N PHE A 92 -21.01 9.28 -9.38
CA PHE A 92 -21.01 9.69 -7.97
C PHE A 92 -22.17 10.66 -7.65
N GLU A 93 -23.33 10.45 -8.28
CA GLU A 93 -24.57 11.10 -7.87
C GLU A 93 -25.09 10.40 -6.60
N SER A 94 -25.02 11.12 -5.48
CA SER A 94 -25.79 10.89 -4.25
C SER A 94 -26.55 12.16 -3.94
#